data_AF-A0A9E3SA35-F1
#
_entry.id   AF-A0A9E3SA35-F1
#
_cell.length_a   1.000
_cell.length_b   1.000
_cell.length_c   1.000
_cell.angle_alpha   90.00
_cell.angle_beta   90.00
_cell.angle_gamma   90.00
#
_symmetry.space_group_name_H-M   'P 1'
#
loop_
_entity.id
_entity.type
_entity.pdbx_description
1 polymer ?
#
loop_
_entity_poly.entity_id
_entity_poly.type
_entity_poly.pdbx_seq_one_letter_code
_entity_poly.pdbx_strand_id
1 'polypeptide(L)'
;MRFIACLLLLLIPAKLTTAQEEPPLPEPAPEPAKAELTRMKLGEFWYGMYLPDGSTEGYARMSLRETKQGGVHCDWELHITYDGGSYEEERKITFDADWRMTYSEFEASGQRVLGAREGDVVVGKSGVDDLRVEISDDAVTGMGFVLAGAAPFKSGAKFTRHEYNEAQNFKDLATTTFVVGDHDDVELPEGKVQARRIDMQRSEKGRALPIWVNEAREIVQIDWGTNNFMKLHREKTESLFNPKPPLLTELEPADKTKLVLTGDFNGFTLEQMWKHWATGEGITKWWPPEANIEGKVGGRYELIWKGEDGEISWQLLGKVEIWEPNKKLGFTWTWNSDPKDAPTLHVVVEFSEIKDGVQVKITHSAFDANNDDQQNRASLKQGWEFFCTKLAALKK
;
A
#
# COMPACT_ATOMS: atom_id res chain seq x y z
N MET A 1 4.58 -7.79 -8.66
CA MET A 1 3.37 -8.21 -7.90
C MET A 1 3.56 -8.16 -6.37
N ARG A 2 4.64 -7.56 -5.81
CA ARG A 2 4.91 -7.65 -4.36
C ARG A 2 4.97 -6.32 -3.60
N PHE A 3 5.13 -5.18 -4.28
CA PHE A 3 5.26 -3.89 -3.59
C PHE A 3 3.93 -3.32 -3.05
N ILE A 4 2.85 -3.36 -3.83
CA ILE A 4 1.54 -2.83 -3.40
C ILE A 4 0.84 -3.78 -2.40
N ALA A 5 1.13 -5.09 -2.49
CA ALA A 5 0.54 -6.08 -1.61
C ALA A 5 1.14 -6.06 -0.19
N CYS A 6 2.36 -5.53 -0.01
CA CYS A 6 3.00 -5.43 1.30
C CYS A 6 2.49 -4.27 2.16
N LEU A 7 1.75 -3.31 1.59
CA LEU A 7 1.10 -2.24 2.35
C LEU A 7 -0.39 -2.52 2.64
N LEU A 8 -0.99 -3.60 2.11
CA LEU A 8 -2.45 -3.76 2.08
C LEU A 8 -3.02 -5.15 2.47
N LEU A 9 -2.25 -6.08 3.03
CA LEU A 9 -2.75 -7.41 3.38
C LEU A 9 -2.30 -7.89 4.77
N LEU A 10 -3.13 -7.67 5.80
CA LEU A 10 -3.26 -8.55 6.97
C LEU A 10 -4.63 -8.34 7.64
N LEU A 11 -5.64 -9.16 7.30
CA LEU A 11 -6.83 -9.37 8.14
C LEU A 11 -7.29 -10.83 8.01
N ILE A 12 -7.15 -11.61 9.08
CA ILE A 12 -7.84 -12.90 9.29
C ILE A 12 -8.82 -12.69 10.45
N PRO A 13 -10.12 -12.98 10.33
CA PRO A 13 -11.00 -13.04 11.49
C PRO A 13 -10.87 -14.39 12.21
N ALA A 14 -10.56 -14.34 13.51
CA ALA A 14 -10.60 -15.50 14.39
C ALA A 14 -12.07 -15.92 14.68
N LYS A 15 -12.35 -17.22 14.62
CA LYS A 15 -13.64 -17.79 15.02
C LYS A 15 -13.77 -17.80 16.54
N LEU A 16 -14.86 -17.21 17.04
CA LEU A 16 -15.35 -17.35 18.41
C LEU A 16 -15.69 -18.82 18.70
N THR A 17 -15.06 -19.38 19.73
CA THR A 17 -15.45 -20.66 20.32
C THR A 17 -15.86 -20.40 21.77
N THR A 18 -16.95 -21.04 22.18
CA THR A 18 -17.63 -20.86 23.47
C THR A 18 -16.78 -21.22 24.67
N ALA A 19 -16.98 -20.47 25.76
CA ALA A 19 -16.27 -20.54 27.02
C ALA A 19 -16.36 -21.90 27.74
N GLN A 20 -15.22 -22.40 28.20
CA GLN A 20 -15.09 -23.26 29.37
C GLN A 20 -14.20 -22.52 30.38
N GLU A 21 -14.55 -22.58 31.67
CA GLU A 21 -13.80 -21.95 32.76
C GLU A 21 -12.39 -22.54 32.86
N GLU A 22 -11.37 -21.71 32.63
CA GLU A 22 -9.96 -22.02 32.86
C GLU A 22 -9.54 -21.73 34.33
N PRO A 23 -8.62 -22.54 34.89
CA PRO A 23 -8.07 -22.34 36.23
C PRO A 23 -7.23 -21.05 36.31
N PRO A 24 -7.01 -20.48 37.53
CA PRO A 24 -6.38 -19.18 37.70
C PRO A 24 -4.96 -19.15 37.10
N LEU A 25 -4.72 -18.12 36.29
CA LEU A 25 -3.46 -17.86 35.62
C LEU A 25 -2.32 -17.64 36.64
N PRO A 26 -1.11 -18.16 36.38
CA PRO A 26 0.07 -17.78 37.15
C PRO A 26 0.32 -16.27 37.00
N GLU A 27 0.85 -15.64 38.06
CA GLU A 27 1.14 -14.21 38.08
C GLU A 27 1.95 -13.81 36.83
N PRO A 28 1.58 -12.71 36.14
CA PRO A 28 2.29 -12.26 34.96
C PRO A 28 3.75 -11.98 35.31
N ALA A 29 4.65 -12.47 34.47
CA ALA A 29 6.07 -12.09 34.56
C ALA A 29 6.17 -10.56 34.60
N PRO A 30 7.09 -9.99 35.41
CA PRO A 30 7.26 -8.55 35.49
C PRO A 30 7.48 -7.98 34.09
N GLU A 31 6.75 -6.90 33.77
CA GLU A 31 6.87 -6.20 32.51
C GLU A 31 8.36 -5.88 32.24
N PRO A 32 8.91 -6.26 31.08
CA PRO A 32 10.28 -5.86 30.75
C PRO A 32 10.36 -4.34 30.80
N ALA A 33 11.35 -3.81 31.52
CA ALA A 33 11.57 -2.38 31.63
C ALA A 33 11.51 -1.73 30.24
N LYS A 34 10.66 -0.71 30.06
CA LYS A 34 10.57 0.05 28.81
C LYS A 34 11.98 0.50 28.44
N ALA A 35 12.53 -0.04 27.36
CA ALA A 35 13.85 0.36 26.92
C ALA A 35 13.79 1.85 26.54
N GLU A 36 14.64 2.67 27.16
CA GLU A 36 14.71 4.10 26.85
C GLU A 36 15.22 4.27 25.42
N LEU A 37 14.34 4.76 24.54
CA LEU A 37 14.73 5.16 23.20
C LEU A 37 15.69 6.35 23.29
N THR A 38 16.65 6.36 22.37
CA THR A 38 17.75 7.31 22.33
C THR A 38 17.56 8.34 21.22
N ARG A 39 18.49 9.30 21.10
CA ARG A 39 18.46 10.30 20.02
C ARG A 39 18.83 9.68 18.67
N MET A 40 18.13 10.11 17.63
CA MET A 40 18.49 9.81 16.23
C MET A 40 19.31 10.94 15.62
N LYS A 41 19.92 10.67 14.45
CA LYS A 41 20.46 11.73 13.62
C LYS A 41 19.32 12.59 13.07
N LEU A 42 19.42 13.90 13.25
CA LEU A 42 18.55 14.88 12.60
C LEU A 42 19.18 15.34 11.28
N GLY A 43 18.34 15.73 10.34
CA GLY A 43 18.76 16.14 8.99
C GLY A 43 17.80 15.65 7.91
N GLU A 44 18.20 15.88 6.67
CA GLU A 44 17.54 15.34 5.49
C GLU A 44 18.30 14.11 4.99
N PHE A 45 17.57 13.05 4.66
CA PHE A 45 18.08 11.77 4.20
C PHE A 45 17.37 11.38 2.91
N TRP A 46 18.14 10.94 1.94
CA TRP A 46 17.65 10.50 0.63
C TRP A 46 17.87 9.02 0.47
N TYR A 47 16.92 8.35 -0.17
CA TYR A 47 16.96 6.91 -0.34
C TYR A 47 16.66 6.54 -1.79
N GLY A 48 17.32 5.50 -2.28
CA GLY A 48 16.94 4.81 -3.52
C GLY A 48 16.19 3.54 -3.18
N MET A 49 15.15 3.24 -3.96
CA MET A 49 14.34 2.02 -3.85
C MET A 49 14.80 1.01 -4.90
N TYR A 50 15.31 -0.14 -4.45
CA TYR A 50 15.96 -1.14 -5.28
C TYR A 50 15.21 -2.48 -5.25
N LEU A 51 15.01 -3.05 -6.44
CA LEU A 51 14.52 -4.40 -6.63
C LEU A 51 15.62 -5.46 -6.44
N PRO A 52 15.25 -6.75 -6.33
CA PRO A 52 16.23 -7.83 -6.16
C PRO A 52 17.20 -7.99 -7.33
N ASP A 53 16.84 -7.50 -8.51
CA ASP A 53 17.70 -7.47 -9.71
C ASP A 53 18.62 -6.23 -9.76
N GLY A 54 18.53 -5.35 -8.75
CA GLY A 54 19.32 -4.12 -8.65
C GLY A 54 18.75 -2.93 -9.40
N SER A 55 17.63 -3.08 -10.12
CA SER A 55 16.95 -1.96 -10.76
C SER A 55 16.30 -1.03 -9.73
N THR A 56 16.14 0.24 -10.09
CA THR A 56 15.52 1.26 -9.23
C THR A 56 14.05 1.42 -9.55
N GLU A 57 13.19 1.33 -8.54
CA GLU A 57 11.75 1.60 -8.68
C GLU A 57 11.40 3.04 -8.28
N GLY A 58 12.25 3.72 -7.52
CA GLY A 58 12.02 5.11 -7.13
C GLY A 58 12.90 5.59 -5.99
N TYR A 59 12.40 6.53 -5.20
CA TYR A 59 13.13 7.17 -4.12
C TYR A 59 12.24 7.46 -2.92
N ALA A 60 12.89 7.70 -1.77
CA ALA A 60 12.24 8.28 -0.61
C ALA A 60 13.09 9.43 -0.04
N ARG A 61 12.43 10.39 0.61
CA ARG A 61 13.06 11.48 1.34
C ARG A 61 12.52 11.48 2.77
N MET A 62 13.42 11.59 3.74
CA MET A 62 13.08 11.73 5.16
C MET A 62 13.76 12.97 5.73
N SER A 63 12.99 13.86 6.33
CA SER A 63 13.48 15.08 6.98
C SER A 63 13.12 15.05 8.46
N LEU A 64 14.15 14.98 9.31
CA LEU A 64 14.01 14.91 10.76
C LEU A 64 14.48 16.21 11.41
N ARG A 65 13.60 16.84 12.19
CA ARG A 65 13.89 18.08 12.93
C ARG A 65 13.44 17.98 14.38
N GLU A 66 14.12 18.70 15.27
CA GLU A 66 13.69 18.83 16.66
C GLU A 66 12.47 19.75 16.76
N THR A 67 11.51 19.41 17.64
CA THR A 67 10.37 20.27 17.95
C THR A 67 10.73 21.25 19.07
N LYS A 68 9.94 22.32 19.22
CA LYS A 68 10.14 23.28 20.33
C LYS A 68 10.01 22.63 21.71
N GLN A 69 9.29 21.51 21.79
CA GLN A 69 9.03 20.75 23.01
C GLN A 69 10.05 19.63 23.24
N GLY A 70 11.14 19.57 22.47
CA GLY A 70 12.20 18.57 22.63
C GLY A 70 11.89 17.19 22.04
N GLY A 71 10.83 17.10 21.23
CA GLY A 71 10.49 15.92 20.45
C GLY A 71 11.09 15.94 19.04
N VAL A 72 10.61 15.07 18.15
CA VAL A 72 11.08 14.97 16.76
C VAL A 72 9.90 15.06 15.81
N HIS A 73 10.03 15.89 14.78
CA HIS A 73 9.13 15.92 13.65
C HIS A 73 9.81 15.31 12.42
N CYS A 74 9.10 14.40 11.76
CA CYS A 74 9.51 13.73 10.54
C CYS A 74 8.58 14.15 9.40
N ASP A 75 9.13 14.72 8.32
CA ASP A 75 8.46 14.73 7.02
C ASP A 75 9.02 13.59 6.18
N TRP A 76 8.14 12.85 5.54
CA TRP A 76 8.44 11.70 4.70
C TRP A 76 7.75 11.83 3.35
N GLU A 77 8.45 11.40 2.32
CA GLU A 77 8.00 11.39 0.94
C GLU A 77 8.50 10.10 0.30
N LEU A 78 7.64 9.40 -0.42
CA LEU A 78 7.96 8.18 -1.16
C LEU A 78 7.37 8.29 -2.56
N HIS A 79 8.22 8.09 -3.57
CA HIS A 79 7.81 7.95 -4.95
C HIS A 79 8.35 6.64 -5.49
N ILE A 80 7.47 5.74 -5.92
CA ILE A 80 7.86 4.49 -6.58
C ILE A 80 7.06 4.30 -7.86
N THR A 81 7.67 3.61 -8.82
CA THR A 81 7.04 3.08 -10.01
C THR A 81 7.29 1.61 -10.12
N TYR A 82 6.30 0.92 -10.66
CA TYR A 82 6.34 -0.50 -10.93
C TYR A 82 5.68 -0.76 -12.27
N ASP A 83 5.86 -1.98 -12.79
CA ASP A 83 5.10 -2.47 -13.95
C ASP A 83 3.59 -2.40 -13.63
N GLY A 84 2.93 -1.31 -14.05
CA GLY A 84 1.54 -1.08 -13.71
C GLY A 84 1.17 0.28 -13.15
N GLY A 85 2.11 1.21 -12.97
CA GLY A 85 1.77 2.55 -12.49
C GLY A 85 2.81 3.12 -11.51
N SER A 86 2.39 4.16 -10.81
CA SER A 86 3.17 4.81 -9.76
C SER A 86 2.40 4.82 -8.45
N TYR A 87 3.15 4.88 -7.36
CA TYR A 87 2.63 5.14 -6.03
C TYR A 87 3.43 6.29 -5.41
N GLU A 88 2.69 7.27 -4.92
CA GLU A 88 3.23 8.44 -4.25
C GLU A 88 2.57 8.56 -2.89
N GLU A 89 3.39 8.82 -1.88
CA GLU A 89 2.96 8.97 -0.49
C GLU A 89 3.73 10.13 0.15
N GLU A 90 3.02 10.94 0.92
CA GLU A 90 3.59 11.89 1.86
C GLU A 90 3.11 11.53 3.27
N ARG A 91 4.01 11.63 4.24
CA ARG A 91 3.68 11.49 5.66
C ARG A 91 4.33 12.58 6.48
N LYS A 92 3.64 13.05 7.50
CA LYS A 92 4.24 13.86 8.57
C LYS A 92 3.91 13.22 9.89
N ILE A 93 4.91 12.96 10.72
CA ILE A 93 4.69 12.40 12.05
C ILE A 93 5.50 13.19 13.09
N THR A 94 4.88 13.49 14.21
CA THR A 94 5.55 14.15 15.34
C THR A 94 5.56 13.24 16.54
N PHE A 95 6.74 13.07 17.13
CA PHE A 95 6.97 12.39 18.38
C PHE A 95 7.29 13.41 19.48
N ASP A 96 6.85 13.16 20.71
CA ASP A 96 7.34 13.88 21.88
C ASP A 96 8.73 13.38 22.32
N ALA A 97 9.24 13.88 23.44
CA ALA A 97 10.54 13.48 23.99
C ALA A 97 10.58 12.01 24.45
N ASP A 98 9.43 11.41 24.73
CA ASP A 98 9.28 10.00 25.11
C ASP A 98 9.01 9.09 23.90
N TRP A 99 9.11 9.64 22.69
CA TRP A 99 8.79 8.97 21.43
C TRP A 99 7.34 8.50 21.32
N ARG A 100 6.41 9.21 21.96
CA ARG A 100 4.97 9.02 21.74
C ARG A 100 4.54 9.83 20.54
N MET A 101 3.75 9.22 19.66
CA MET A 101 3.15 9.96 18.55
C MET A 101 2.18 11.02 19.10
N THR A 102 2.37 12.27 18.70
CA THR A 102 1.54 13.43 19.06
C THR A 102 0.75 13.99 17.89
N TYR A 103 1.25 13.77 16.67
CA TYR A 103 0.61 14.18 15.44
C TYR A 103 0.98 13.21 14.35
N SER A 104 0.04 12.93 13.46
CA SER A 104 0.32 12.30 12.20
C SER A 104 -0.57 12.81 11.07
N GLU A 105 -0.01 12.81 9.88
CA GLU A 105 -0.65 13.14 8.63
C GLU A 105 -0.16 12.15 7.59
N PHE A 106 -1.10 11.57 6.86
CA PHE A 106 -0.83 10.66 5.76
C PHE A 106 -1.58 11.16 4.53
N GLU A 107 -0.87 11.30 3.42
CA GLU A 107 -1.46 11.57 2.13
C GLU A 107 -0.93 10.57 1.10
N ALA A 108 -1.84 9.87 0.43
CA ALA A 108 -1.47 9.04 -0.71
C ALA A 108 -2.66 8.90 -1.64
N SER A 109 -2.42 8.91 -2.96
CA SER A 109 -3.47 8.62 -3.94
C SER A 109 -4.72 9.51 -3.80
N GLY A 110 -4.55 10.77 -3.39
CA GLY A 110 -5.63 11.72 -3.15
C GLY A 110 -6.39 11.55 -1.83
N GLN A 111 -6.08 10.52 -1.03
CA GLN A 111 -6.56 10.38 0.34
C GLN A 111 -5.65 11.17 1.27
N ARG A 112 -6.23 12.02 2.13
CA ARG A 112 -5.50 12.68 3.22
C ARG A 112 -6.18 12.37 4.54
N VAL A 113 -5.41 11.81 5.46
CA VAL A 113 -5.83 11.49 6.83
C VAL A 113 -4.97 12.28 7.80
N LEU A 114 -5.63 12.98 8.71
CA LEU A 114 -4.98 13.71 9.79
C LEU A 114 -5.30 13.02 11.11
N GLY A 115 -4.37 13.06 12.04
CA GLY A 115 -4.55 12.62 13.42
C GLY A 115 -3.73 13.51 14.36
N ALA A 116 -4.38 14.05 15.39
CA ALA A 116 -3.71 14.77 16.46
C ALA A 116 -4.08 14.15 17.79
N ARG A 117 -3.08 14.00 18.68
CA ARG A 117 -3.30 13.44 20.00
C ARG A 117 -3.91 14.48 20.94
N GLU A 118 -5.03 14.12 21.56
CA GLU A 118 -5.73 14.86 22.60
C GLU A 118 -5.88 13.97 23.84
N GLY A 119 -4.88 14.01 24.74
CA GLY A 119 -4.82 13.07 25.86
C GLY A 119 -4.50 11.65 25.39
N ASP A 120 -5.38 10.70 25.69
CA ASP A 120 -5.24 9.27 25.32
C ASP A 120 -5.99 8.92 24.01
N VAL A 121 -6.50 9.94 23.33
CA VAL A 121 -7.28 9.80 22.11
C VAL A 121 -6.56 10.49 20.97
N VAL A 122 -6.58 9.89 19.78
CA VAL A 122 -6.28 10.62 18.54
C VAL A 122 -7.60 11.07 17.94
N VAL A 123 -7.72 12.39 17.78
CA VAL A 123 -8.76 13.00 16.98
C VAL A 123 -8.20 13.18 15.59
N GLY A 124 -8.79 12.44 14.66
CA GLY A 124 -8.45 12.50 13.25
C GLY A 124 -9.55 13.10 12.40
N LYS A 125 -9.18 13.43 11.18
CA LYS A 125 -10.11 13.81 10.11
C LYS A 125 -9.75 12.99 8.88
N SER A 126 -10.76 12.40 8.24
CA SER A 126 -10.62 11.67 6.99
C SER A 126 -11.71 12.17 6.05
N GLY A 127 -11.34 12.92 5.02
CA GLY A 127 -12.33 13.58 4.17
C GLY A 127 -13.24 14.54 4.95
N VAL A 128 -14.55 14.27 4.95
CA VAL A 128 -15.56 15.07 5.66
C VAL A 128 -15.86 14.58 7.08
N ASP A 129 -15.39 13.39 7.45
CA ASP A 129 -15.71 12.77 8.73
C ASP A 129 -14.70 13.15 9.80
N ASP A 130 -15.23 13.52 10.96
CA ASP A 130 -14.47 13.59 12.20
C ASP A 130 -14.30 12.17 12.74
N LEU A 131 -13.05 11.73 12.82
CA LEU A 131 -12.66 10.44 13.35
C LEU A 131 -12.18 10.62 14.79
N ARG A 132 -12.73 9.86 15.74
CA ARG A 132 -12.24 9.84 17.11
C ARG A 132 -11.86 8.42 17.48
N VAL A 133 -10.57 8.17 17.66
CA VAL A 133 -10.02 6.84 17.94
C VAL A 133 -9.18 6.91 19.21
N GLU A 134 -9.49 6.06 20.18
CA GLU A 134 -8.64 5.87 21.35
C GLU A 134 -7.41 5.07 20.93
N ILE A 135 -6.22 5.60 21.26
CA ILE A 135 -4.96 4.95 20.92
C ILE A 135 -4.15 4.69 22.17
N SER A 136 -3.30 3.66 22.14
CA SER A 136 -2.40 3.39 23.27
C SER A 136 -1.36 4.50 23.44
N ASP A 137 -0.80 4.61 24.65
CA ASP A 137 0.25 5.59 24.95
C ASP A 137 1.50 5.45 24.10
N ASP A 138 1.82 4.22 23.74
CA ASP A 138 2.98 3.83 22.97
C ASP A 138 2.65 3.63 21.48
N ALA A 139 1.57 4.26 21.01
CA ALA A 139 1.13 4.16 19.63
C ALA A 139 2.18 4.67 18.63
N VAL A 140 2.24 3.95 17.51
CA VAL A 140 2.91 4.34 16.27
C VAL A 140 1.99 4.05 15.09
N THR A 141 2.40 4.47 13.91
CA THR A 141 1.68 4.20 12.66
C THR A 141 2.62 3.64 11.60
N GLY A 142 2.27 3.71 10.32
CA GLY A 142 3.06 3.13 9.22
C GLY A 142 4.53 3.57 9.15
N MET A 143 4.93 4.58 9.93
CA MET A 143 6.29 5.06 10.12
C MET A 143 7.02 4.43 11.32
N GLY A 144 6.56 3.29 11.86
CA GLY A 144 7.20 2.61 12.99
C GLY A 144 8.69 2.31 12.79
N PHE A 145 9.13 2.12 11.53
CA PHE A 145 10.54 1.90 11.19
C PHE A 145 11.46 3.06 11.59
N VAL A 146 10.94 4.29 11.70
CA VAL A 146 11.71 5.47 12.15
C VAL A 146 12.28 5.21 13.54
N LEU A 147 11.54 4.50 14.41
CA LEU A 147 12.00 4.19 15.76
C LEU A 147 13.22 3.27 15.80
N ALA A 148 13.56 2.58 14.71
CA ALA A 148 14.80 1.82 14.62
C ALA A 148 16.02 2.76 14.78
N GLY A 149 15.97 3.97 14.24
CA GLY A 149 17.05 4.96 14.42
C GLY A 149 17.25 5.34 15.89
N ALA A 150 16.18 5.29 16.68
CA ALA A 150 16.15 5.62 18.10
C ALA A 150 16.44 4.42 19.01
N ALA A 151 16.55 3.21 18.47
CA ALA A 151 16.65 1.99 19.26
C ALA A 151 17.82 2.03 20.26
N PRO A 152 17.68 1.41 21.44
CA PRO A 152 18.80 1.26 22.38
C PRO A 152 19.87 0.38 21.71
N PHE A 153 21.05 0.93 21.38
CA PHE A 153 22.18 0.22 20.74
C PHE A 153 22.86 -0.78 21.69
N LYS A 154 22.08 -1.70 22.24
CA LYS A 154 22.50 -2.81 23.08
C LYS A 154 22.04 -4.09 22.38
N SER A 155 22.98 -4.96 22.02
CA SER A 155 22.64 -6.23 21.38
C SER A 155 21.67 -7.04 22.25
N GLY A 156 20.65 -7.61 21.63
CA GLY A 156 19.54 -8.31 22.29
C GLY A 156 18.50 -7.39 22.93
N ALA A 157 18.65 -6.06 22.88
CA ALA A 157 17.61 -5.16 23.37
C ALA A 157 16.32 -5.32 22.56
N LYS A 158 15.19 -5.29 23.27
CA LYS A 158 13.86 -5.49 22.71
C LYS A 158 12.93 -4.40 23.22
N PHE A 159 12.11 -3.85 22.32
CA PHE A 159 11.01 -2.97 22.69
C PHE A 159 9.81 -3.18 21.75
N THR A 160 8.63 -2.77 22.21
CA THR A 160 7.39 -2.91 21.45
C THR A 160 6.67 -1.57 21.33
N ARG A 161 5.86 -1.44 20.28
CA ARG A 161 4.94 -0.34 20.07
C ARG A 161 3.65 -0.90 19.51
N HIS A 162 2.52 -0.32 19.89
CA HIS A 162 1.25 -0.67 19.28
C HIS A 162 1.06 0.15 17.99
N GLU A 163 0.71 -0.50 16.88
CA GLU A 163 0.67 0.12 15.56
C GLU A 163 -0.77 0.27 15.06
N TYR A 164 -1.10 1.47 14.58
CA TYR A 164 -2.39 1.79 13.96
C TYR A 164 -2.20 2.11 12.47
N ASN A 165 -3.19 1.76 11.65
CA ASN A 165 -3.16 1.99 10.21
C ASN A 165 -3.92 3.28 9.84
N GLU A 166 -3.19 4.37 9.64
CA GLU A 166 -3.72 5.67 9.20
C GLU A 166 -4.50 5.60 7.89
N ALA A 167 -4.03 4.80 6.93
CA ALA A 167 -4.71 4.64 5.64
C ALA A 167 -6.09 3.99 5.79
N GLN A 168 -6.31 3.30 6.91
CA GLN A 168 -7.57 2.67 7.28
C GLN A 168 -8.21 3.35 8.49
N ASN A 169 -8.14 4.69 8.55
CA ASN A 169 -8.76 5.50 9.62
C ASN A 169 -8.29 5.08 11.02
N PHE A 170 -6.97 4.93 11.19
CA PHE A 170 -6.33 4.52 12.45
C PHE A 170 -6.89 3.21 13.02
N LYS A 171 -7.27 2.26 12.16
CA LYS A 171 -7.65 0.92 12.61
C LYS A 171 -6.47 0.25 13.34
N ASP A 172 -6.75 -0.38 14.47
CA ASP A 172 -5.79 -1.22 15.19
C ASP A 172 -5.23 -2.29 14.24
N LEU A 173 -3.91 -2.32 14.11
CA LEU A 173 -3.20 -3.24 13.22
C LEU A 173 -2.59 -4.39 14.01
N ALA A 174 -1.63 -4.09 14.90
CA ALA A 174 -0.89 -5.08 15.68
C ALA A 174 0.06 -4.41 16.69
N THR A 175 0.59 -5.22 17.61
CA THR A 175 1.81 -4.88 18.32
C THR A 175 3.04 -5.17 17.46
N THR A 176 3.89 -4.16 17.27
CA THR A 176 5.15 -4.22 16.54
C THR A 176 6.31 -4.34 17.51
N THR A 177 7.14 -5.36 17.29
CA THR A 177 8.31 -5.68 18.12
C THR A 177 9.59 -5.32 17.37
N PHE A 178 10.53 -4.69 18.06
CA PHE A 178 11.87 -4.39 17.55
C PHE A 178 12.89 -5.20 18.34
N VAL A 179 13.78 -5.90 17.63
CA VAL A 179 14.88 -6.66 18.23
C VAL A 179 16.19 -6.17 17.67
N VAL A 180 17.07 -5.71 18.56
CA VAL A 180 18.37 -5.16 18.21
C VAL A 180 19.39 -6.30 18.11
N GLY A 181 19.91 -6.52 16.91
CA GLY A 181 20.89 -7.55 16.60
C GLY A 181 22.33 -7.03 16.58
N ASP A 182 23.17 -7.80 15.90
CA ASP A 182 24.60 -7.51 15.71
C ASP A 182 24.84 -6.58 14.51
N HIS A 183 26.11 -6.28 14.26
CA HIS A 183 26.54 -5.48 13.12
C HIS A 183 26.64 -6.34 11.86
N ASP A 184 26.12 -5.78 10.77
CA ASP A 184 26.28 -6.28 9.42
C ASP A 184 27.11 -5.32 8.59
N ASP A 185 27.75 -5.91 7.59
CA ASP A 185 28.37 -5.23 6.47
C ASP A 185 27.30 -4.88 5.44
N VAL A 186 26.94 -3.59 5.31
CA VAL A 186 25.88 -3.11 4.42
C VAL A 186 26.49 -2.42 3.20
N GLU A 187 26.15 -2.91 2.00
CA GLU A 187 26.57 -2.31 0.74
C GLU A 187 25.61 -1.19 0.32
N LEU A 188 26.08 0.06 0.39
CA LEU A 188 25.42 1.24 -0.15
C LEU A 188 26.01 1.63 -1.52
N PRO A 189 25.30 2.46 -2.30
CA PRO A 189 25.78 2.95 -3.59
C PRO A 189 27.14 3.66 -3.52
N GLU A 190 27.42 4.39 -2.45
CA GLU A 190 28.67 5.12 -2.24
C GLU A 190 29.76 4.30 -1.52
N GLY A 191 29.44 3.06 -1.15
CA GLY A 191 30.37 2.13 -0.53
C GLY A 191 29.80 1.40 0.69
N LYS A 192 30.67 0.66 1.33
CA LYS A 192 30.31 -0.24 2.42
C LYS A 192 30.26 0.48 3.76
N VAL A 193 29.22 0.21 4.55
CA VAL A 193 29.07 0.74 5.92
C VAL A 193 28.78 -0.38 6.91
N GLN A 194 29.36 -0.27 8.11
CA GLN A 194 28.99 -1.11 9.24
C GLN A 194 27.73 -0.56 9.90
N ALA A 195 26.71 -1.39 10.03
CA ALA A 195 25.44 -0.98 10.61
C ALA A 195 24.82 -2.11 11.42
N ARG A 196 24.16 -1.72 12.52
CA ARG A 196 23.45 -2.66 13.37
C ARG A 196 22.13 -3.04 12.74
N ARG A 197 21.84 -4.33 12.69
CA ARG A 197 20.54 -4.85 12.25
C ARG A 197 19.52 -4.74 13.37
N ILE A 198 18.34 -4.24 13.03
CA ILE A 198 17.18 -4.14 13.91
C ILE A 198 16.02 -4.81 13.18
N ASP A 199 15.56 -5.94 13.70
CA ASP A 199 14.43 -6.66 13.11
C ASP A 199 13.13 -6.08 13.67
N MET A 200 12.33 -5.49 12.78
CA MET A 200 10.99 -4.99 13.09
C MET A 200 9.94 -6.03 12.67
N GLN A 201 9.17 -6.54 13.61
CA GLN A 201 8.20 -7.61 13.37
C GLN A 201 6.80 -7.18 13.83
N ARG A 202 5.86 -7.12 12.88
CA ARG A 202 4.44 -6.88 13.17
C ARG A 202 3.78 -8.19 13.55
N SER A 203 3.27 -8.31 14.78
CA SER A 203 2.71 -9.55 15.36
C SER A 203 3.71 -10.71 15.49
N GLU A 204 3.43 -11.68 16.35
CA GLU A 204 4.33 -12.82 16.62
C GLU A 204 4.60 -13.71 15.39
N LYS A 205 3.65 -13.78 14.45
CA LYS A 205 3.73 -14.62 13.25
C LYS A 205 4.14 -13.85 11.99
N GLY A 206 4.30 -12.53 12.08
CA GLY A 206 4.67 -11.71 10.92
C GLY A 206 6.11 -11.95 10.48
N ARG A 207 6.40 -11.67 9.21
CA ARG A 207 7.79 -11.61 8.74
C ARG A 207 8.50 -10.44 9.42
N ALA A 208 9.72 -10.68 9.91
CA ALA A 208 10.60 -9.60 10.34
C ALA A 208 11.09 -8.79 9.13
N LEU A 209 11.03 -7.47 9.25
CA LEU A 209 11.57 -6.48 8.32
C LEU A 209 12.89 -5.96 8.90
N PRO A 210 14.03 -6.37 8.35
CA PRO A 210 15.34 -5.90 8.80
C PRO A 210 15.56 -4.43 8.45
N ILE A 211 16.02 -3.67 9.44
CA ILE A 211 16.42 -2.26 9.31
C ILE A 211 17.85 -2.13 9.79
N TRP A 212 18.71 -1.48 9.02
CA TRP A 212 20.11 -1.27 9.39
C TRP A 212 20.34 0.18 9.78
N VAL A 213 20.94 0.37 10.97
CA VAL A 213 21.23 1.69 11.53
C VAL A 213 22.72 1.78 11.86
N ASN A 214 23.41 2.78 11.33
CA ASN A 214 24.84 2.95 11.56
C ASN A 214 25.13 3.62 12.93
N GLU A 215 26.40 3.70 13.30
CA GLU A 215 26.85 4.35 14.56
C GLU A 215 26.49 5.84 14.63
N ALA A 216 26.31 6.50 13.49
CA ALA A 216 25.84 7.88 13.43
C ALA A 216 24.33 8.03 13.67
N ARG A 217 23.60 6.92 13.89
CA ARG A 217 22.14 6.84 14.06
C ARG A 217 21.36 7.23 12.80
N GLU A 218 21.93 6.92 11.63
CA GLU A 218 21.26 7.01 10.35
C GLU A 218 20.68 5.65 9.99
N ILE A 219 19.42 5.62 9.55
CA ILE A 219 18.87 4.43 8.90
C ILE A 219 19.53 4.35 7.53
N VAL A 220 20.39 3.35 7.33
CA VAL A 220 21.19 3.19 6.11
C VAL A 220 20.57 2.24 5.10
N GLN A 221 19.80 1.25 5.58
CA GLN A 221 19.09 0.32 4.72
C GLN A 221 17.82 -0.18 5.41
N ILE A 222 16.77 -0.44 4.62
CA ILE A 222 15.60 -1.21 5.04
C ILE A 222 15.37 -2.31 3.99
N ASP A 223 15.14 -3.54 4.44
CA ASP A 223 14.58 -4.61 3.59
C ASP A 223 13.07 -4.66 3.82
N TRP A 224 12.33 -4.15 2.85
CA TRP A 224 10.86 -4.14 2.85
C TRP A 224 10.25 -5.53 2.60
N GLY A 225 11.09 -6.55 2.49
CA GLY A 225 10.70 -7.91 2.21
C GLY A 225 11.03 -8.30 0.78
N THR A 226 11.35 -9.58 0.60
CA THR A 226 11.69 -10.19 -0.68
C THR A 226 12.92 -9.59 -1.37
N ASN A 227 13.86 -9.03 -0.59
CA ASN A 227 15.07 -8.36 -1.07
C ASN A 227 14.79 -7.07 -1.84
N ASN A 228 13.73 -6.37 -1.42
CA ASN A 228 13.40 -5.03 -1.89
C ASN A 228 14.04 -4.04 -0.92
N PHE A 229 15.11 -3.39 -1.35
CA PHE A 229 15.92 -2.57 -0.45
C PHE A 229 15.64 -1.09 -0.65
N MET A 230 15.43 -0.39 0.45
CA MET A 230 15.62 1.05 0.51
C MET A 230 17.03 1.31 1.03
N LYS A 231 17.86 2.04 0.28
CA LYS A 231 19.25 2.30 0.64
C LYS A 231 19.52 3.79 0.70
N LEU A 232 20.21 4.23 1.76
CA LEU A 232 20.60 5.62 1.95
C LEU A 232 21.53 6.07 0.83
N HIS A 233 21.31 7.29 0.37
CA HIS A 233 22.16 8.06 -0.51
C HIS A 233 22.55 9.38 0.15
N ARG A 234 23.71 9.90 -0.22
CA ARG A 234 24.22 11.20 0.23
C ARG A 234 23.76 12.34 -0.66
N GLU A 235 23.46 12.05 -1.92
CA GLU A 235 22.90 13.00 -2.88
C GLU A 235 21.39 12.80 -3.03
N LYS A 236 20.72 13.81 -3.60
CA LYS A 236 19.30 13.70 -3.92
C LYS A 236 19.06 12.61 -4.96
N THR A 237 18.12 11.74 -4.66
CA THR A 237 17.82 10.55 -5.48
C THR A 237 16.62 10.72 -6.39
N GLU A 238 15.99 11.91 -6.44
CA GLU A 238 14.92 12.24 -7.40
C GLU A 238 15.31 11.87 -8.84
N SER A 239 16.58 12.09 -9.21
CA SER A 239 17.10 11.78 -10.54
C SER A 239 17.28 10.28 -10.85
N LEU A 240 17.28 9.41 -9.83
CA LEU A 240 17.24 7.96 -10.03
C LEU A 240 15.86 7.53 -10.58
N PHE A 241 14.86 8.38 -10.42
CA PHE A 241 13.51 8.17 -10.93
C PHE A 241 13.42 8.65 -12.39
N ASN A 242 13.49 7.71 -13.33
CA ASN A 242 13.06 7.93 -14.71
C ASN A 242 11.89 6.99 -15.03
N PRO A 243 10.72 7.22 -14.40
CA PRO A 243 9.58 6.34 -14.53
C PRO A 243 9.14 6.27 -15.99
N LYS A 244 8.82 5.08 -16.47
CA LYS A 244 8.07 4.99 -17.71
C LYS A 244 6.69 5.61 -17.45
N PRO A 245 6.19 6.48 -18.35
CA PRO A 245 4.84 7.01 -18.20
C PRO A 245 3.84 5.85 -18.08
N PRO A 246 2.79 6.01 -17.27
CA PRO A 246 1.78 4.98 -17.11
C PRO A 246 1.15 4.64 -18.47
N LEU A 247 0.84 3.36 -18.68
CA LEU A 247 0.17 2.91 -19.91
C LEU A 247 -1.18 3.61 -20.11
N LEU A 248 -1.89 3.84 -19.01
CA LEU A 248 -3.18 4.54 -19.03
C LEU A 248 -2.99 6.00 -18.65
N THR A 249 -3.67 6.87 -19.40
CA THR A 249 -3.84 8.28 -19.10
C THR A 249 -5.27 8.50 -18.59
N GLU A 250 -5.41 9.20 -17.48
CA GLU A 250 -6.70 9.66 -16.99
C GLU A 250 -7.20 10.84 -17.81
N LEU A 251 -8.45 10.77 -18.28
CA LEU A 251 -9.14 11.86 -18.93
C LEU A 251 -10.04 12.53 -17.91
N GLU A 252 -9.91 13.85 -17.74
CA GLU A 252 -10.75 14.67 -16.87
C GLU A 252 -12.18 14.78 -17.43
N PRO A 253 -13.17 14.04 -16.90
CA PRO A 253 -14.53 14.11 -17.39
C PRO A 253 -15.26 15.31 -16.76
N ALA A 254 -16.16 15.95 -17.50
CA ALA A 254 -17.04 16.97 -16.92
C ALA A 254 -17.93 16.41 -15.79
N ASP A 255 -18.21 15.11 -15.84
CA ASP A 255 -18.98 14.36 -14.86
C ASP A 255 -18.04 13.64 -13.88
N LYS A 256 -17.95 14.18 -12.66
CA LYS A 256 -17.08 13.65 -11.59
C LYS A 256 -17.54 12.29 -11.04
N THR A 257 -18.71 11.80 -11.43
CA THR A 257 -19.18 10.45 -11.09
C THR A 257 -18.53 9.37 -11.99
N LYS A 258 -17.52 9.75 -12.77
CA LYS A 258 -16.80 8.87 -13.70
C LYS A 258 -15.28 8.93 -13.51
N LEU A 259 -14.67 7.78 -13.75
CA LEU A 259 -13.25 7.59 -13.99
C LEU A 259 -13.11 7.16 -15.44
N VAL A 260 -12.39 7.95 -16.24
CA VAL A 260 -12.15 7.64 -17.65
C VAL A 260 -10.66 7.50 -17.85
N LEU A 261 -10.24 6.31 -18.30
CA LEU A 261 -8.85 5.97 -18.58
C LEU A 261 -8.71 5.60 -20.05
N THR A 262 -7.60 5.97 -20.68
CA THR A 262 -7.27 5.57 -22.05
C THR A 262 -5.84 5.10 -22.16
N GLY A 263 -5.57 4.08 -22.98
CA GLY A 263 -4.21 3.60 -23.23
C GLY A 263 -4.08 2.92 -24.58
N ASP A 264 -2.88 3.00 -25.15
CA ASP A 264 -2.55 2.43 -26.46
C ASP A 264 -1.83 1.09 -26.29
N PHE A 265 -2.45 0.02 -26.80
CA PHE A 265 -1.98 -1.36 -26.71
C PHE A 265 -1.37 -1.78 -28.05
N ASN A 266 -0.08 -1.52 -28.21
CA ASN A 266 0.64 -1.81 -29.43
C ASN A 266 0.70 -3.33 -29.74
N GLY A 267 0.64 -3.70 -31.01
CA GLY A 267 0.75 -5.09 -31.47
C GLY A 267 -0.49 -5.97 -31.27
N PHE A 268 -1.57 -5.42 -30.70
CA PHE A 268 -2.88 -6.05 -30.64
C PHE A 268 -3.72 -5.70 -31.86
N THR A 269 -4.56 -6.65 -32.29
CA THR A 269 -5.70 -6.38 -33.17
C THR A 269 -6.98 -6.22 -32.35
N LEU A 270 -8.03 -5.61 -32.91
CA LEU A 270 -9.33 -5.50 -32.24
C LEU A 270 -9.89 -6.86 -31.81
N GLU A 271 -9.73 -7.91 -32.63
CA GLU A 271 -10.18 -9.26 -32.30
C GLU A 271 -9.42 -9.86 -31.12
N GLN A 272 -8.11 -9.68 -31.07
CA GLN A 272 -7.29 -10.13 -29.93
C GLN A 272 -7.66 -9.38 -28.66
N MET A 273 -7.80 -8.06 -28.76
CA MET A 273 -8.20 -7.22 -27.62
C MET A 273 -9.58 -7.64 -27.12
N TRP A 274 -10.56 -7.79 -28.01
CA TRP A 274 -11.89 -8.30 -27.68
C TRP A 274 -11.82 -9.66 -26.98
N LYS A 275 -11.05 -10.62 -27.51
CA LYS A 275 -10.89 -11.94 -26.87
C LYS A 275 -10.38 -11.81 -25.43
N HIS A 276 -9.43 -10.92 -25.17
CA HIS A 276 -8.85 -10.70 -23.84
C HIS A 276 -9.81 -10.10 -22.81
N TRP A 277 -10.86 -9.41 -23.23
CA TRP A 277 -11.86 -8.82 -22.35
C TRP A 277 -13.15 -9.63 -22.28
N ALA A 278 -13.58 -10.19 -23.41
CA ALA A 278 -14.91 -10.77 -23.57
C ALA A 278 -14.96 -12.29 -23.34
N THR A 279 -13.84 -12.95 -23.02
CA THR A 279 -13.81 -14.41 -22.82
C THR A 279 -13.08 -14.79 -21.54
N GLY A 280 -13.54 -15.85 -20.87
CA GLY A 280 -12.88 -16.40 -19.68
C GLY A 280 -11.43 -16.80 -19.94
N GLU A 281 -11.15 -17.45 -21.09
CA GLU A 281 -9.79 -17.81 -21.51
C GLU A 281 -8.90 -16.58 -21.75
N GLY A 282 -9.47 -15.49 -22.27
CA GLY A 282 -8.70 -14.29 -22.58
C GLY A 282 -8.37 -13.45 -21.34
N ILE A 283 -9.34 -13.26 -20.45
CA ILE A 283 -9.21 -12.38 -19.28
C ILE A 283 -8.33 -12.99 -18.19
N THR A 284 -8.35 -14.32 -18.06
CA THR A 284 -7.54 -15.05 -17.07
C THR A 284 -6.03 -15.00 -17.34
N LYS A 285 -5.62 -14.53 -18.53
CA LYS A 285 -4.21 -14.36 -18.88
C LYS A 285 -3.55 -13.15 -18.22
N TRP A 286 -4.33 -12.16 -17.78
CA TRP A 286 -3.78 -10.89 -17.30
C TRP A 286 -4.44 -10.35 -16.03
N TRP A 287 -5.64 -10.82 -15.67
CA TRP A 287 -6.42 -10.25 -14.57
C TRP A 287 -6.73 -11.25 -13.43
N PRO A 288 -7.89 -11.93 -13.34
CA PRO A 288 -8.11 -12.95 -12.30
C PRO A 288 -7.51 -14.30 -12.71
N PRO A 289 -7.30 -15.23 -11.76
CA PRO A 289 -6.96 -16.62 -12.09
C PRO A 289 -8.14 -17.41 -12.70
N GLU A 290 -9.39 -17.07 -12.34
CA GLU A 290 -10.60 -17.75 -12.83
C GLU A 290 -11.67 -16.72 -13.26
N ALA A 291 -12.45 -17.05 -14.31
CA ALA A 291 -13.51 -16.19 -14.80
C ALA A 291 -14.63 -16.98 -15.51
N ASN A 292 -15.88 -16.55 -15.31
CA ASN A 292 -17.07 -17.03 -16.00
C ASN A 292 -17.73 -15.86 -16.75
N ILE A 293 -17.63 -15.87 -18.08
CA ILE A 293 -18.19 -14.82 -18.94
C ILE A 293 -19.16 -15.45 -19.94
N GLU A 294 -20.42 -15.00 -19.90
CA GLU A 294 -21.45 -15.38 -20.86
C GLU A 294 -21.60 -14.30 -21.93
N GLY A 295 -21.32 -14.63 -23.18
CA GLY A 295 -21.22 -13.66 -24.27
C GLY A 295 -22.54 -13.17 -24.86
N LYS A 296 -23.33 -12.46 -24.05
CA LYS A 296 -24.61 -11.86 -24.43
C LYS A 296 -25.03 -10.80 -23.40
N VAL A 297 -25.84 -9.83 -23.81
CA VAL A 297 -26.51 -8.91 -22.88
C VAL A 297 -27.35 -9.70 -21.87
N GLY A 298 -27.26 -9.33 -20.59
CA GLY A 298 -27.83 -10.04 -19.45
C GLY A 298 -27.05 -11.28 -19.02
N GLY A 299 -26.00 -11.65 -19.74
CA GLY A 299 -25.10 -12.75 -19.38
C GLY A 299 -24.25 -12.42 -18.16
N ARG A 300 -23.71 -13.45 -17.53
CA ARG A 300 -22.80 -13.32 -16.38
C ARG A 300 -21.44 -12.74 -16.79
N TYR A 301 -20.89 -11.89 -15.93
CA TYR A 301 -19.50 -11.45 -15.99
C TYR A 301 -18.88 -11.58 -14.60
N GLU A 302 -18.23 -12.71 -14.34
CA GLU A 302 -17.79 -13.09 -12.99
C GLU A 302 -16.28 -13.37 -12.99
N LEU A 303 -15.55 -12.74 -12.06
CA LEU A 303 -14.10 -12.88 -11.89
C LEU A 303 -13.80 -13.37 -10.46
N ILE A 304 -12.91 -14.36 -10.32
CA ILE A 304 -12.75 -15.12 -9.08
C ILE A 304 -11.28 -15.19 -8.68
N TRP A 305 -10.99 -14.94 -7.40
CA TRP A 305 -9.70 -15.17 -6.75
C TRP A 305 -9.86 -16.12 -5.57
N LYS A 306 -9.08 -17.21 -5.58
CA LYS A 306 -9.06 -18.21 -4.51
C LYS A 306 -7.90 -17.97 -3.54
N GLY A 307 -8.11 -18.29 -2.28
CA GLY A 307 -7.11 -18.29 -1.22
C GLY A 307 -6.18 -19.50 -1.31
N GLU A 308 -5.18 -19.54 -0.42
CA GLU A 308 -4.24 -20.66 -0.34
C GLU A 308 -4.93 -21.99 0.02
N ASP A 309 -6.08 -21.92 0.69
CA ASP A 309 -6.95 -23.04 1.04
C ASP A 309 -7.84 -23.52 -0.12
N GLY A 310 -7.82 -22.81 -1.26
CA GLY A 310 -8.66 -23.09 -2.42
C GLY A 310 -10.08 -22.51 -2.33
N GLU A 311 -10.44 -21.86 -1.23
CA GLU A 311 -11.73 -21.20 -1.06
C GLU A 311 -11.74 -19.84 -1.77
N ILE A 312 -12.93 -19.35 -2.15
CA ILE A 312 -13.06 -18.04 -2.80
C ILE A 312 -12.76 -16.94 -1.78
N SER A 313 -11.63 -16.25 -1.96
CA SER A 313 -11.26 -15.09 -1.14
C SER A 313 -11.92 -13.81 -1.63
N TRP A 314 -11.93 -13.60 -2.96
CA TRP A 314 -12.53 -12.42 -3.59
C TRP A 314 -13.27 -12.80 -4.85
N GLN A 315 -14.41 -12.16 -5.07
CA GLN A 315 -15.24 -12.40 -6.25
C GLN A 315 -15.88 -11.10 -6.72
N LEU A 316 -15.69 -10.80 -7.99
CA LEU A 316 -16.39 -9.71 -8.68
C LEU A 316 -17.58 -10.32 -9.42
N LEU A 317 -18.76 -9.79 -9.12
CA LEU A 317 -20.03 -10.19 -9.71
C LEU A 317 -20.56 -9.10 -10.63
N GLY A 318 -20.83 -9.47 -11.87
CA GLY A 318 -21.32 -8.57 -12.90
C GLY A 318 -22.32 -9.21 -13.85
N LYS A 319 -23.11 -8.35 -14.51
CA LYS A 319 -23.95 -8.70 -15.65
C LYS A 319 -23.50 -7.90 -16.86
N VAL A 320 -23.41 -8.54 -18.01
CA VAL A 320 -23.11 -7.89 -19.28
C VAL A 320 -24.27 -6.97 -19.66
N GLU A 321 -24.00 -5.68 -19.80
CA GLU A 321 -24.95 -4.65 -20.20
C GLU A 321 -24.79 -4.26 -21.69
N ILE A 322 -23.56 -4.32 -22.22
CA ILE A 322 -23.24 -4.03 -23.61
C ILE A 322 -22.40 -5.16 -24.18
N TRP A 323 -22.78 -5.66 -25.35
CA TRP A 323 -22.06 -6.72 -26.06
C TRP A 323 -21.95 -6.40 -27.56
N GLU A 324 -20.96 -5.59 -27.93
CA GLU A 324 -20.67 -5.21 -29.31
C GLU A 324 -19.28 -5.75 -29.71
N PRO A 325 -19.22 -6.94 -30.34
CA PRO A 325 -17.95 -7.58 -30.67
C PRO A 325 -16.95 -6.66 -31.35
N ASN A 326 -15.70 -6.71 -30.88
CA ASN A 326 -14.56 -5.92 -31.35
C ASN A 326 -14.70 -4.40 -31.21
N LYS A 327 -15.71 -3.91 -30.47
CA LYS A 327 -15.99 -2.47 -30.34
C LYS A 327 -16.23 -2.04 -28.91
N LYS A 328 -17.15 -2.70 -28.21
CA LYS A 328 -17.61 -2.23 -26.90
C LYS A 328 -18.13 -3.35 -26.02
N LEU A 329 -17.66 -3.39 -24.79
CA LEU A 329 -18.11 -4.30 -23.76
C LEU A 329 -18.53 -3.47 -22.55
N GLY A 330 -19.68 -3.77 -21.97
CA GLY A 330 -20.20 -3.10 -20.78
C GLY A 330 -20.69 -4.13 -19.78
N PHE A 331 -20.40 -3.93 -18.50
CA PHE A 331 -20.85 -4.82 -17.44
C PHE A 331 -20.97 -4.09 -16.10
N THR A 332 -21.86 -4.59 -15.24
CA THR A 332 -21.97 -4.13 -13.85
C THR A 332 -20.82 -4.66 -13.01
N TRP A 333 -20.51 -3.96 -11.92
CA TRP A 333 -19.41 -4.25 -11.03
C TRP A 333 -19.85 -4.20 -9.58
N THR A 334 -19.69 -5.31 -8.87
CA THR A 334 -19.95 -5.42 -7.43
C THR A 334 -19.05 -6.48 -6.84
N TRP A 335 -18.42 -6.20 -5.69
CA TRP A 335 -17.67 -7.21 -4.96
C TRP A 335 -18.59 -8.05 -4.09
N ASN A 336 -18.25 -9.32 -3.89
CA ASN A 336 -18.96 -10.19 -2.97
C ASN A 336 -18.92 -9.72 -1.50
N SER A 337 -17.93 -8.90 -1.15
CA SER A 337 -17.79 -8.28 0.16
C SER A 337 -18.59 -6.99 0.35
N ASP A 338 -19.14 -6.41 -0.73
CA ASP A 338 -19.83 -5.13 -0.64
C ASP A 338 -21.13 -5.27 0.16
N PRO A 339 -21.53 -4.24 0.93
CA PRO A 339 -22.85 -4.18 1.55
C PRO A 339 -23.96 -4.40 0.51
N LYS A 340 -25.06 -5.06 0.92
CA LYS A 340 -26.16 -5.39 -0.01
C LYS A 340 -26.84 -4.17 -0.62
N ASP A 341 -26.71 -3.03 0.03
CA ASP A 341 -27.24 -1.72 -0.35
C ASP A 341 -26.21 -0.81 -1.02
N ALA A 342 -24.98 -1.29 -1.23
CA ALA A 342 -23.97 -0.54 -1.96
C ALA A 342 -24.43 -0.27 -3.41
N PRO A 343 -24.14 0.91 -3.97
CA PRO A 343 -24.48 1.23 -5.35
C PRO A 343 -23.76 0.27 -6.30
N THR A 344 -24.48 -0.22 -7.29
CA THR A 344 -23.88 -1.02 -8.37
C THR A 344 -23.08 -0.10 -9.28
N LEU A 345 -21.79 -0.37 -9.44
CA LEU A 345 -20.93 0.37 -10.35
C LEU A 345 -21.04 -0.21 -11.77
N HIS A 346 -20.61 0.59 -12.75
CA HIS A 346 -20.68 0.22 -14.16
C HIS A 346 -19.33 0.43 -14.84
N VAL A 347 -18.92 -0.56 -15.63
CA VAL A 347 -17.71 -0.51 -16.45
C VAL A 347 -18.06 -0.62 -17.92
N VAL A 348 -17.54 0.30 -18.72
CA VAL A 348 -17.63 0.29 -20.17
C VAL A 348 -16.22 0.35 -20.76
N VAL A 349 -15.90 -0.61 -21.62
CA VAL A 349 -14.62 -0.72 -22.32
C VAL A 349 -14.88 -0.55 -23.81
N GLU A 350 -14.23 0.44 -24.42
CA GLU A 350 -14.32 0.76 -25.84
C GLU A 350 -12.97 0.49 -26.51
N PHE A 351 -13.02 -0.10 -27.71
CA PHE A 351 -11.87 -0.48 -28.52
C PHE A 351 -11.85 0.33 -29.81
N SER A 352 -10.71 0.93 -30.14
CA SER A 352 -10.52 1.69 -31.38
C SER A 352 -9.19 1.30 -32.03
N GLU A 353 -9.20 1.09 -33.34
CA GLU A 353 -7.97 0.80 -34.08
C GLU A 353 -7.07 2.04 -34.13
N ILE A 354 -5.77 1.84 -33.90
CA ILE A 354 -4.72 2.86 -34.07
C ILE A 354 -3.62 2.29 -34.95
N LYS A 355 -2.72 3.17 -35.42
CA LYS A 355 -1.68 2.82 -36.41
C LYS A 355 -0.92 1.52 -36.08
N ASP A 356 -0.54 1.34 -34.82
CA ASP A 356 0.32 0.24 -34.38
C ASP A 356 -0.34 -0.64 -33.31
N GLY A 357 -1.68 -0.67 -33.22
CA GLY A 357 -2.39 -1.49 -32.23
C GLY A 357 -3.86 -1.13 -32.00
N VAL A 358 -4.28 -1.21 -30.74
CA VAL A 358 -5.64 -0.85 -30.30
C VAL A 358 -5.57 0.16 -29.16
N GLN A 359 -6.29 1.27 -29.28
CA GLN A 359 -6.59 2.12 -28.15
C GLN A 359 -7.76 1.54 -27.37
N VAL A 360 -7.59 1.44 -26.05
CA VAL A 360 -8.63 1.00 -25.12
C VAL A 360 -9.03 2.18 -24.25
N LYS A 361 -10.33 2.48 -24.20
CA LYS A 361 -10.91 3.48 -23.29
C LYS A 361 -11.80 2.78 -22.28
N ILE A 362 -11.50 2.95 -21.00
CA ILE A 362 -12.24 2.37 -19.88
C ILE A 362 -12.99 3.50 -19.19
N THR A 363 -14.30 3.36 -19.03
CA THR A 363 -15.14 4.24 -18.22
C THR A 363 -15.70 3.44 -17.06
N HIS A 364 -15.32 3.80 -15.84
CA HIS A 364 -15.93 3.32 -14.61
C HIS A 364 -16.84 4.43 -14.07
N SER A 365 -18.10 4.13 -13.77
CA SER A 365 -19.09 5.15 -13.42
C SER A 365 -20.04 4.72 -12.31
N ALA A 366 -20.90 5.68 -11.90
CA ALA A 366 -21.85 5.60 -10.79
C ALA A 366 -21.22 5.72 -9.40
N PHE A 367 -20.10 6.46 -9.31
CA PHE A 367 -19.57 6.94 -8.04
C PHE A 367 -20.56 7.91 -7.37
N ASP A 368 -20.67 7.86 -6.05
CA ASP A 368 -21.35 8.87 -5.24
C ASP A 368 -20.64 10.22 -5.41
N ALA A 369 -21.43 11.26 -5.66
CA ALA A 369 -20.95 12.63 -5.81
C ALA A 369 -20.49 13.25 -4.48
N ASN A 370 -20.82 12.66 -3.33
CA ASN A 370 -20.56 13.19 -1.98
C ASN A 370 -19.15 12.88 -1.43
N ASN A 371 -18.12 12.88 -2.29
CA ASN A 371 -16.70 12.90 -1.93
C ASN A 371 -16.11 11.62 -1.28
N ASP A 372 -16.92 10.77 -0.65
CA ASP A 372 -16.46 9.49 -0.04
C ASP A 372 -15.92 8.49 -1.08
N ASP A 373 -16.22 8.68 -2.36
CA ASP A 373 -15.78 7.82 -3.46
C ASP A 373 -14.45 8.22 -4.11
N GLN A 374 -13.79 9.30 -3.68
CA GLN A 374 -12.46 9.63 -4.21
C GLN A 374 -11.44 8.52 -3.89
N GLN A 375 -11.53 7.92 -2.70
CA GLN A 375 -10.67 6.80 -2.27
C GLN A 375 -10.90 5.55 -3.13
N ASN A 376 -12.17 5.24 -3.45
CA ASN A 376 -12.52 4.16 -4.37
C ASN A 376 -12.03 4.44 -5.78
N ARG A 377 -12.17 5.67 -6.28
CA ARG A 377 -11.74 6.10 -7.62
C ARG A 377 -10.23 5.94 -7.81
N ALA A 378 -9.42 6.40 -6.86
CA ALA A 378 -7.96 6.28 -6.92
C ALA A 378 -7.50 4.81 -6.87
N SER A 379 -8.10 4.01 -5.97
CA SER A 379 -7.82 2.57 -5.86
C SER A 379 -8.19 1.82 -7.15
N LEU A 380 -9.33 2.16 -7.75
CA LEU A 380 -9.77 1.58 -9.03
C LEU A 380 -8.85 1.98 -10.19
N LYS A 381 -8.39 3.23 -10.23
CA LYS A 381 -7.40 3.69 -11.22
C LYS A 381 -6.12 2.86 -11.14
N GLN A 382 -5.54 2.71 -9.95
CA GLN A 382 -4.34 1.90 -9.74
C GLN A 382 -4.56 0.44 -10.14
N GLY A 383 -5.71 -0.13 -9.80
CA GLY A 383 -6.09 -1.47 -10.23
C GLY A 383 -6.10 -1.60 -11.76
N TRP A 384 -6.73 -0.65 -12.45
CA TRP A 384 -6.77 -0.64 -13.92
C TRP A 384 -5.38 -0.50 -14.55
N GLU A 385 -4.56 0.44 -14.08
CA GLU A 385 -3.19 0.63 -14.58
C GLU A 385 -2.36 -0.64 -14.42
N PHE A 386 -2.48 -1.31 -13.27
CA PHE A 386 -1.77 -2.53 -12.95
C PHE A 386 -2.14 -3.68 -13.90
N PHE A 387 -3.44 -3.99 -14.00
CA PHE A 387 -3.88 -5.12 -14.81
C PHE A 387 -3.74 -4.83 -16.31
N CYS A 388 -4.00 -3.60 -16.76
CA CYS A 388 -3.78 -3.24 -18.17
C CYS A 388 -2.32 -3.37 -18.60
N THR A 389 -1.36 -3.09 -17.70
CA THR A 389 0.05 -3.30 -18.00
C THR A 389 0.38 -4.79 -18.19
N LYS A 390 -0.24 -5.68 -17.41
CA LYS A 390 -0.13 -7.13 -17.63
C LYS A 390 -0.69 -7.55 -18.98
N LEU A 391 -1.84 -6.99 -19.38
CA LEU A 391 -2.42 -7.23 -20.69
C LEU A 391 -1.46 -6.78 -21.81
N ALA A 392 -0.93 -5.56 -21.74
CA ALA A 392 0.03 -5.05 -22.71
C ALA A 392 1.29 -5.94 -22.81
N ALA A 393 1.74 -6.50 -21.69
CA ALA A 393 2.90 -7.40 -21.64
C ALA A 393 2.70 -8.74 -22.38
N LEU A 394 1.46 -9.14 -22.70
CA LEU A 394 1.20 -10.37 -23.48
C LEU A 394 1.67 -10.27 -24.95
N LYS A 395 2.04 -9.07 -25.42
CA LYS A 395 2.50 -8.79 -26.79
C LYS A 395 3.95 -8.30 -26.89
N LYS A 396 4.74 -8.46 -25.81
CA LYS A 396 6.17 -8.17 -25.82
C LYS A 396 6.94 -9.02 -26.83
#